data_AF-A0A7W1GTZ4-F1
#
_entry.id   AF-A0A7W1GTZ4-F1
#
_cell.length_a   1.000
_cell.length_b   1.000
_cell.length_c   1.000
_cell.angle_alpha   90.00
_cell.angle_beta   90.00
_cell.angle_gamma   90.00
#
_symmetry.space_group_name_H-M   'P 1'
#
loop_
_entity.id
_entity.type
_entity.pdbx_description
1 polymer ?
#
loop_
_entity_poly.entity_id
_entity_poly.type
_entity_poly.pdbx_seq_one_letter_code
_entity_poly.pdbx_strand_id
1 'polypeptide(L)'
;MITATNYEDRLHVGYGEENSVSKCFGRSINVYQNFITKTLTKLFGISIEVNIDGINRCVNRNSFRKHLYSIGLKNISVDDIKMVGYKTIINRNEDKLIKTEDNLWESFSEKKRLNLFNKMVNCLLDDDTEGAKRMIRKGAFVDREFFTTTYTEFNGVRFWNSRTGCERNLDWYMKSYSNISGKYFSYTPLTLAAEKGHQSLAKLILNHKKGEHSSDQLQTFNYSPSTSGGSYTNWNRVLIKSEPVSINQGKVKLIKT
;
A
#
# COMPACT_ATOMS: atom_id res chain seq x y z
N MET A 1 -3.25 25.86 28.50
CA MET A 1 -3.59 24.75 27.59
C MET A 1 -2.30 24.27 26.93
N ILE A 2 -1.63 23.25 27.50
CA ILE A 2 -0.38 22.71 26.94
C ILE A 2 -0.77 21.63 25.94
N THR A 3 -0.84 21.96 24.65
CA THR A 3 -0.97 20.98 23.57
C THR A 3 0.43 20.51 23.17
N ALA A 4 0.97 19.53 23.89
CA ALA A 4 2.13 18.78 23.45
C ALA A 4 1.65 17.53 22.69
N THR A 5 1.51 17.65 21.36
CA THR A 5 1.23 16.51 20.47
C THR A 5 2.47 16.14 19.67
N ASN A 6 3.51 15.61 20.33
CA ASN A 6 4.52 14.79 19.64
C ASN A 6 3.98 13.35 19.56
N TYR A 7 3.16 13.10 18.54
CA TYR A 7 2.75 11.75 18.12
C TYR A 7 3.70 11.29 17.01
N GLU A 8 4.92 10.91 17.34
CA GLU A 8 5.88 10.49 16.30
C GLU A 8 5.84 8.98 16.01
N ASP A 9 5.34 8.14 16.93
CA ASP A 9 5.38 6.69 16.72
C ASP A 9 4.02 5.99 16.75
N ARG A 10 3.63 5.51 15.57
CA ARG A 10 2.58 4.52 15.40
C ARG A 10 3.22 3.13 15.37
N LEU A 11 2.94 2.34 16.40
CA LEU A 11 3.33 0.95 16.38
C LEU A 11 2.35 0.17 15.50
N HIS A 12 2.89 -0.39 14.43
CA HIS A 12 2.26 -1.50 13.73
C HIS A 12 2.57 -2.76 14.51
N VAL A 13 1.63 -3.17 15.34
CA VAL A 13 1.74 -4.42 16.07
C VAL A 13 1.33 -5.54 15.13
N GLY A 14 2.21 -6.50 14.94
CA GLY A 14 1.74 -7.77 14.48
C GLY A 14 2.80 -8.85 14.60
N TYR A 15 2.30 -10.08 14.66
CA TYR A 15 3.07 -11.26 15.02
C TYR A 15 3.96 -11.72 13.87
N GLY A 16 5.01 -12.47 14.21
CA GLY A 16 5.85 -13.31 13.34
C GLY A 16 7.00 -12.65 12.56
N GLU A 17 7.78 -13.49 11.87
CA GLU A 17 8.94 -13.10 11.04
C GLU A 17 8.55 -12.06 9.98
N GLU A 18 9.52 -11.39 9.35
CA GLU A 18 9.26 -10.33 8.34
C GLU A 18 8.32 -10.77 7.20
N ASN A 19 8.22 -12.08 6.94
CA ASN A 19 7.35 -12.68 5.95
C ASN A 19 5.97 -13.12 6.46
N SER A 20 5.72 -13.04 7.77
CA SER A 20 4.48 -13.49 8.36
C SER A 20 3.36 -12.46 8.16
N VAL A 21 2.24 -12.95 7.65
CA VAL A 21 0.95 -12.26 7.48
C VAL A 21 0.53 -11.48 8.74
N SER A 22 1.00 -11.95 9.89
CA SER A 22 0.62 -11.48 11.20
C SER A 22 1.08 -10.06 11.55
N LYS A 23 1.97 -9.40 10.78
CA LYS A 23 2.26 -7.95 10.90
C LYS A 23 1.11 -7.01 10.54
N CYS A 24 -0.01 -7.54 10.03
CA CYS A 24 -1.11 -6.73 9.48
C CYS A 24 -2.42 -6.84 10.27
N PHE A 25 -2.37 -7.26 11.54
CA PHE A 25 -3.58 -7.31 12.34
C PHE A 25 -3.98 -5.91 12.83
N GLY A 26 -5.04 -5.37 12.22
CA GLY A 26 -5.80 -4.27 12.79
C GLY A 26 -5.19 -2.87 12.67
N ARG A 27 -5.73 -1.96 13.48
CA ARG A 27 -5.32 -0.54 13.49
C ARG A 27 -3.95 -0.37 14.15
N SER A 28 -3.21 0.64 13.71
CA SER A 28 -1.98 1.07 14.40
C SER A 28 -2.29 1.48 15.85
N ILE A 29 -1.35 1.17 16.74
CA ILE A 29 -1.44 1.53 18.15
C ILE A 29 -0.53 2.74 18.38
N ASN A 30 -1.10 3.81 18.93
CA ASN A 30 -0.30 4.97 19.33
C ASN A 30 0.53 4.61 20.58
N VAL A 31 1.84 4.78 20.49
CA VAL A 31 2.78 4.52 21.58
C VAL A 31 3.36 5.83 22.08
N TYR A 32 3.42 5.99 23.40
CA TYR A 32 4.09 7.11 24.03
C TYR A 32 5.53 6.70 24.32
N GLN A 33 6.51 7.39 23.73
CA GLN A 33 7.93 7.14 23.99
C GLN A 33 8.50 8.08 25.06
N ASN A 34 8.16 9.37 24.99
CA ASN A 34 8.66 10.40 25.88
C ASN A 34 8.23 10.17 27.34
N PHE A 35 9.17 10.29 28.28
CA PHE A 35 8.93 10.07 29.70
C PHE A 35 7.83 10.97 30.28
N ILE A 36 7.84 12.27 30.00
CA ILE A 36 6.83 13.23 30.49
C ILE A 36 5.45 12.82 29.98
N THR A 37 5.33 12.52 28.68
CA THR A 37 4.07 12.08 28.09
C THR A 37 3.60 10.75 28.70
N LYS A 38 4.50 9.79 28.92
CA LYS A 38 4.17 8.52 29.60
C LYS A 38 3.61 8.77 31.00
N THR A 39 4.29 9.60 31.80
CA THR A 39 3.89 9.90 33.19
C THR A 39 2.54 10.58 33.23
N LEU A 40 2.33 11.63 32.45
CA LEU A 40 1.06 12.35 32.41
C LEU A 40 -0.08 11.45 31.91
N THR A 41 0.12 10.72 30.82
CA THR A 41 -0.94 9.86 30.27
C THR A 41 -1.30 8.71 31.19
N LYS A 42 -0.35 8.17 31.96
CA LYS A 42 -0.61 7.17 33.01
C LYS A 42 -1.41 7.77 34.16
N LEU A 43 -1.03 8.96 34.64
CA LEU A 43 -1.72 9.66 35.71
C LEU A 43 -3.20 9.88 35.39
N PHE A 44 -3.52 10.23 34.15
CA PHE A 44 -4.89 10.44 33.69
C PHE A 44 -5.60 9.15 33.20
N GLY A 45 -4.98 7.98 33.32
CA GLY A 45 -5.55 6.71 32.85
C GLY A 45 -5.78 6.62 31.32
N ILE A 46 -5.14 7.51 30.56
CA ILE A 46 -5.22 7.59 29.09
C ILE A 46 -4.35 6.51 28.44
N SER A 47 -3.25 6.13 29.09
CA SER A 47 -2.33 5.10 28.62
C SER A 47 -2.30 3.88 29.53
N ILE A 48 -1.81 2.79 28.97
CA ILE A 48 -1.63 1.50 29.62
C ILE A 48 -0.25 0.94 29.27
N GLU A 49 0.34 0.18 30.18
CA GLU A 49 1.52 -0.62 29.85
C GLU A 49 1.10 -1.99 29.38
N VAL A 50 1.58 -2.37 28.20
CA VAL A 50 1.33 -3.68 27.59
C VAL A 50 2.67 -4.25 27.17
N ASN A 51 2.94 -5.50 27.55
CA ASN A 51 4.07 -6.24 27.01
C ASN A 51 3.71 -6.72 25.60
N ILE A 52 4.35 -6.13 24.60
CA ILE A 52 4.19 -6.48 23.19
C ILE A 52 5.53 -7.02 22.72
N ASP A 53 5.58 -8.32 22.45
CA ASP A 53 6.75 -9.05 21.97
C ASP A 53 7.98 -8.91 22.87
N GLY A 54 7.77 -9.06 24.18
CA GLY A 54 8.83 -8.97 25.18
C GLY A 54 9.18 -7.54 25.60
N ILE A 55 8.63 -6.53 24.92
CA ILE A 55 8.91 -5.11 25.22
C ILE A 55 7.69 -4.49 25.89
N ASN A 56 7.86 -3.92 27.09
CA ASN A 56 6.83 -3.14 27.75
C ASN A 56 6.66 -1.79 27.06
N ARG A 57 5.49 -1.56 26.48
CA ARG A 57 5.15 -0.33 25.76
C ARG A 57 4.01 0.40 26.45
N CYS A 58 4.16 1.72 26.57
CA CYS A 58 3.10 2.60 27.06
C CYS A 58 2.23 3.01 25.87
N VAL A 59 1.02 2.48 25.78
CA VAL A 59 0.15 2.67 24.61
C VAL A 59 -1.12 3.42 24.98
N ASN A 60 -1.68 4.18 24.03
CA ASN A 60 -2.97 4.84 24.23
C ASN A 60 -4.09 3.80 24.37
N ARG A 61 -4.83 3.83 25.49
CA ARG A 61 -5.85 2.83 25.83
C ARG A 61 -6.97 2.72 24.78
N ASN A 62 -7.42 3.86 24.27
CA ASN A 62 -8.48 3.91 23.25
C ASN A 62 -7.99 3.40 21.89
N SER A 63 -6.76 3.75 21.50
CA SER A 63 -6.12 3.23 20.27
C SER A 63 -5.94 1.72 20.36
N PHE A 64 -5.50 1.22 21.52
CA PHE A 64 -5.32 -0.21 21.77
C PHE A 64 -6.65 -0.97 21.73
N ARG A 65 -7.71 -0.44 22.37
CA ARG A 65 -9.05 -1.03 22.30
C ARG A 65 -9.58 -1.08 20.86
N LYS A 66 -9.40 -0.01 20.08
CA LYS A 66 -9.75 0.01 18.64
C LYS A 66 -8.97 -1.03 17.84
N HIS A 67 -7.70 -1.26 18.20
CA HIS A 67 -6.88 -2.31 17.61
C HIS A 67 -7.46 -3.70 17.94
N LEU A 68 -7.74 -4.01 19.22
CA LEU A 68 -8.34 -5.28 19.64
C LEU A 68 -9.66 -5.55 18.92
N TYR A 69 -10.51 -4.53 18.82
CA TYR A 69 -11.76 -4.63 18.07
C TYR A 69 -11.51 -5.00 16.60
N SER A 70 -10.55 -4.34 15.95
CA SER A 70 -10.23 -4.60 14.54
C SER A 70 -9.64 -5.97 14.25
N ILE A 71 -9.19 -6.70 15.28
CA ILE A 71 -8.62 -8.04 15.15
C ILE A 71 -9.58 -9.11 15.70
N GLY A 72 -10.84 -8.77 15.99
CA GLY A 72 -11.86 -9.71 16.46
C GLY A 72 -11.94 -9.87 17.98
N LEU A 73 -11.06 -9.23 18.75
CA LEU A 73 -10.95 -9.39 20.21
C LEU A 73 -11.77 -8.34 20.98
N LYS A 74 -12.97 -8.01 20.51
CA LYS A 74 -13.81 -6.93 21.06
C LYS A 74 -14.26 -7.13 22.51
N ASN A 75 -14.32 -8.39 22.97
CA ASN A 75 -14.78 -8.76 24.31
C ASN A 75 -13.62 -8.91 25.32
N ILE A 76 -12.37 -8.83 24.87
CA ILE A 76 -11.22 -8.97 25.76
C ILE A 76 -10.95 -7.61 26.41
N SER A 77 -10.91 -7.60 27.74
CA SER A 77 -10.60 -6.37 28.45
C SER A 77 -9.12 -6.05 28.32
N VAL A 78 -8.80 -4.76 28.38
CA VAL A 78 -7.41 -4.29 28.35
C VAL A 78 -6.63 -4.81 29.56
N ASP A 79 -7.31 -4.97 30.70
CA ASP A 79 -6.69 -5.40 31.95
C ASP A 79 -6.34 -6.90 31.91
N ASP A 80 -7.15 -7.72 31.23
CA ASP A 80 -6.81 -9.13 30.94
C ASP A 80 -5.52 -9.23 30.13
N ILE A 81 -5.35 -8.36 29.14
CA ILE A 81 -4.15 -8.33 28.30
C ILE A 81 -2.92 -7.92 29.11
N LYS A 82 -3.08 -6.96 30.03
CA LYS A 82 -2.00 -6.56 30.93
C LYS A 82 -1.57 -7.71 31.84
N MET A 83 -2.53 -8.50 32.33
CA MET A 83 -2.28 -9.63 33.24
C MET A 83 -1.70 -10.84 32.52
N VAL A 84 -2.25 -11.22 31.37
CA VAL A 84 -1.91 -12.46 30.65
C VAL A 84 -0.76 -12.28 29.66
N GLY A 85 -0.56 -11.05 29.19
CA GLY A 85 0.37 -10.71 28.11
C GLY A 85 -0.31 -10.78 26.74
N TYR A 86 -0.01 -9.79 25.90
CA TYR A 86 -0.63 -9.64 24.58
C TYR A 86 -0.36 -10.84 23.66
N LYS A 87 0.89 -11.34 23.63
CA LYS A 87 1.27 -12.53 22.84
C LYS A 87 0.45 -13.76 23.19
N THR A 88 0.30 -14.01 24.49
CA THR A 88 -0.48 -15.13 25.00
C THR A 88 -1.95 -15.01 24.61
N ILE A 89 -2.53 -13.80 24.69
CA ILE A 89 -3.91 -13.53 24.29
C ILE A 89 -4.12 -13.79 22.80
N ILE A 90 -3.21 -13.30 21.95
CA ILE A 90 -3.28 -13.54 20.50
C ILE A 90 -3.23 -15.04 20.20
N ASN A 91 -2.26 -15.76 20.77
CA ASN A 91 -2.12 -17.20 20.54
C ASN A 91 -3.36 -17.99 21.02
N ARG A 92 -3.96 -17.61 22.15
CA ARG A 92 -5.17 -18.28 22.69
C ARG A 92 -6.43 -18.05 21.88
N ASN A 93 -6.46 -17.03 21.02
CA ASN A 93 -7.63 -16.65 20.24
C ASN A 93 -7.33 -16.67 18.75
N GLU A 94 -6.30 -17.39 18.31
CA GLU A 94 -5.84 -17.41 16.91
C GLU A 94 -6.96 -17.80 15.92
N ASP A 95 -7.86 -18.68 16.35
CA ASP A 95 -9.06 -19.13 15.64
C ASP A 95 -10.13 -18.03 15.50
N LYS A 96 -10.20 -17.12 16.48
CA LYS A 96 -11.16 -16.01 16.53
C LYS A 96 -10.62 -14.71 15.97
N LEU A 97 -9.30 -14.65 15.71
CA LEU A 97 -8.72 -13.49 15.08
C LEU A 97 -9.42 -13.30 13.75
N ILE A 98 -9.91 -12.09 13.51
CA ILE A 98 -10.29 -11.70 12.15
C ILE A 98 -8.98 -11.69 11.38
N LYS A 99 -8.70 -12.82 10.72
CA LYS A 99 -7.70 -12.94 9.66
C LYS A 99 -8.22 -12.06 8.54
N THR A 100 -7.88 -10.78 8.65
CA THR A 100 -8.24 -9.70 7.73
C THR A 100 -7.68 -9.88 6.31
N GLU A 101 -7.24 -11.09 5.97
CA GLU A 101 -6.79 -11.44 4.62
C GLU A 101 -7.93 -11.30 3.61
N ASP A 102 -9.16 -11.63 4.01
CA ASP A 102 -10.32 -11.45 3.16
C ASP A 102 -10.96 -10.10 3.46
N ASN A 103 -10.79 -9.14 2.55
CA ASN A 103 -11.65 -7.98 2.39
C ASN A 103 -11.38 -6.72 3.24
N LEU A 104 -10.18 -6.50 3.78
CA LEU A 104 -9.84 -5.18 4.38
C LEU A 104 -10.16 -4.01 3.43
N TRP A 105 -10.01 -4.23 2.13
CA TRP A 105 -10.33 -3.27 1.09
C TRP A 105 -11.81 -2.90 1.01
N GLU A 106 -12.75 -3.77 1.40
CA GLU A 106 -14.18 -3.46 1.40
C GLU A 106 -14.55 -2.43 2.47
N SER A 107 -13.77 -2.37 3.55
CA SER A 107 -13.99 -1.42 4.64
C SER A 107 -13.43 -0.01 4.36
N PHE A 108 -12.61 0.15 3.33
CA PHE A 108 -11.90 1.41 3.06
C PHE A 108 -12.59 2.19 1.95
N SER A 109 -12.73 3.51 2.17
CA SER A 109 -13.16 4.41 1.12
C SER A 109 -12.23 4.34 -0.08
N GLU A 110 -12.79 4.54 -1.27
CA GLU A 110 -12.03 4.57 -2.52
C GLU A 110 -10.83 5.52 -2.45
N LYS A 111 -11.02 6.73 -1.90
CA LYS A 111 -9.96 7.72 -1.68
C LYS A 111 -8.79 7.14 -0.86
N LYS A 112 -9.08 6.36 0.19
CA LYS A 112 -8.04 5.75 1.03
C LYS A 112 -7.31 4.63 0.28
N ARG A 113 -8.05 3.78 -0.45
CA ARG A 113 -7.46 2.72 -1.28
C ARG A 113 -6.58 3.30 -2.38
N LEU A 114 -6.99 4.40 -2.99
CA LEU A 114 -6.20 5.12 -3.99
C LEU A 114 -4.91 5.70 -3.38
N ASN A 115 -4.98 6.27 -2.18
CA ASN A 115 -3.76 6.73 -1.48
C ASN A 115 -2.79 5.57 -1.17
N LEU A 116 -3.31 4.38 -0.84
CA LEU A 116 -2.49 3.18 -0.62
C LEU A 116 -1.91 2.66 -1.93
N PHE A 117 -2.70 2.66 -3.01
CA PHE A 117 -2.25 2.34 -4.37
C PHE A 117 -1.10 3.26 -4.80
N ASN A 118 -1.24 4.56 -4.61
CA ASN A 118 -0.20 5.53 -4.94
C ASN A 118 1.12 5.25 -4.21
N LYS A 119 1.04 4.90 -2.92
CA LYS A 119 2.21 4.50 -2.12
C LYS A 119 2.81 3.18 -2.60
N MET A 120 1.96 2.23 -2.97
CA MET A 120 2.39 0.94 -3.52
C MET A 120 3.12 1.11 -4.84
N VAL A 121 2.63 1.98 -5.73
CA VAL A 121 3.30 2.29 -7.02
C VAL A 121 4.69 2.88 -6.77
N ASN A 122 4.84 3.82 -5.83
CA ASN A 122 6.16 4.32 -5.45
C ASN A 122 7.09 3.20 -4.99
N CYS A 123 6.64 2.33 -4.08
CA CYS A 123 7.43 1.18 -3.64
C CYS A 123 7.82 0.25 -4.80
N LEU A 124 6.91 0.00 -5.75
CA LEU A 124 7.20 -0.82 -6.93
C LEU A 124 8.28 -0.17 -7.81
N LEU A 125 8.22 1.15 -8.03
CA LEU A 125 9.22 1.89 -8.78
C LEU A 125 10.58 1.89 -8.06
N ASP A 126 10.58 1.99 -6.73
CA ASP A 126 11.75 1.92 -5.83
C ASP A 126 12.38 0.54 -5.67
N ASP A 127 11.76 -0.50 -6.21
CA ASP A 127 12.15 -1.89 -5.92
C ASP A 127 11.91 -2.34 -4.46
N ASP A 128 11.17 -1.55 -3.67
CA ASP A 128 10.76 -1.85 -2.30
C ASP A 128 9.61 -2.88 -2.29
N THR A 129 9.99 -4.15 -2.49
CA THR A 129 9.06 -5.28 -2.52
C THR A 129 8.23 -5.39 -1.24
N GLU A 130 8.85 -5.23 -0.06
CA GLU A 130 8.14 -5.37 1.22
C GLU A 130 7.20 -4.19 1.50
N GLY A 131 7.59 -2.98 1.11
CA GLY A 131 6.71 -1.82 1.14
C GLY A 131 5.48 -2.01 0.27
N ALA A 132 5.64 -2.54 -0.94
CA ALA A 132 4.53 -2.85 -1.83
C ALA A 132 3.60 -3.92 -1.21
N LYS A 133 4.14 -5.05 -0.73
CA LYS A 133 3.35 -6.09 -0.03
C LYS A 133 2.57 -5.50 1.15
N ARG A 134 3.21 -4.64 1.94
CA ARG A 134 2.57 -3.94 3.07
C ARG A 134 1.42 -3.04 2.62
N MET A 135 1.49 -2.37 1.49
CA MET A 135 0.38 -1.57 0.96
C MET A 135 -0.77 -2.44 0.44
N ILE A 136 -0.46 -3.56 -0.22
CA ILE A 136 -1.46 -4.55 -0.68
C ILE A 136 -2.24 -5.11 0.50
N ARG A 137 -1.54 -5.59 1.54
CA ARG A 137 -2.17 -6.09 2.77
C ARG A 137 -3.01 -5.02 3.49
N LYS A 138 -2.67 -3.74 3.31
CA LYS A 138 -3.49 -2.61 3.78
C LYS A 138 -4.70 -2.32 2.88
N GLY A 139 -4.92 -3.03 1.78
CA GLY A 139 -6.07 -2.85 0.89
C GLY A 139 -5.86 -1.85 -0.25
N ALA A 140 -4.61 -1.66 -0.71
CA ALA A 140 -4.34 -0.98 -1.98
C ALA A 140 -5.10 -1.64 -3.14
N PHE A 141 -5.40 -0.87 -4.19
CA PHE A 141 -5.84 -1.46 -5.46
C PHE A 141 -4.70 -2.31 -6.05
N VAL A 142 -5.03 -3.46 -6.64
CA VAL A 142 -4.05 -4.38 -7.26
C VAL A 142 -4.31 -4.58 -8.76
N ASP A 143 -5.41 -4.00 -9.24
CA ASP A 143 -6.01 -4.11 -10.55
C ASP A 143 -5.99 -2.79 -11.33
N ARG A 144 -5.71 -1.67 -10.66
CA ARG A 144 -5.66 -0.36 -11.30
C ARG A 144 -4.38 -0.18 -12.11
N GLU A 145 -4.55 0.34 -13.31
CA GLU A 145 -3.45 0.77 -14.16
C GLU A 145 -2.83 2.07 -13.65
N PHE A 146 -1.52 2.19 -13.83
CA PHE A 146 -0.79 3.44 -13.73
C PHE A 146 0.18 3.56 -14.91
N PHE A 147 0.51 4.79 -15.23
CA PHE A 147 1.30 5.12 -16.40
C PHE A 147 2.64 5.66 -15.96
N THR A 148 3.69 5.20 -16.63
CA THR A 148 5.06 5.72 -16.52
C THR A 148 5.57 6.05 -17.91
N THR A 149 6.68 6.75 -17.97
CA THR A 149 7.36 7.15 -19.20
C THR A 149 8.81 6.71 -19.14
N THR A 150 9.49 6.66 -20.29
CA THR A 150 10.93 6.40 -20.34
C THR A 150 11.76 7.39 -19.51
N TYR A 151 11.19 8.56 -19.20
CA TYR A 151 11.78 9.54 -18.30
C TYR A 151 11.29 9.27 -16.87
N THR A 152 12.07 8.50 -16.12
CA THR A 152 11.68 8.09 -14.76
C THR A 152 11.56 9.26 -13.78
N GLU A 153 12.26 10.37 -14.05
CA GLU A 153 12.27 11.57 -13.21
C GLU A 153 12.22 12.83 -14.05
N PHE A 154 11.41 13.78 -13.58
CA PHE A 154 11.33 15.13 -14.13
C PHE A 154 11.56 16.14 -13.01
N ASN A 155 12.63 16.92 -13.08
CA ASN A 155 13.06 17.82 -12.00
C ASN A 155 13.17 17.12 -10.62
N GLY A 156 13.66 15.89 -10.59
CA GLY A 156 13.76 15.08 -9.36
C GLY A 156 12.41 14.57 -8.83
N VAL A 157 11.31 14.78 -9.55
CA VAL A 157 9.99 14.22 -9.23
C VAL A 157 9.76 13.00 -10.11
N ARG A 158 9.53 11.82 -9.50
CA ARG A 158 9.15 10.64 -10.26
C ARG A 158 7.81 10.85 -10.94
N PHE A 159 7.80 10.55 -12.23
CA PHE A 159 6.60 10.65 -13.03
C PHE A 159 5.88 9.31 -13.08
N TRP A 160 4.77 9.22 -12.37
CA TRP A 160 3.71 8.28 -12.72
C TRP A 160 2.36 8.93 -12.41
N ASN A 161 1.32 8.53 -13.15
CA ASN A 161 -0.02 9.03 -12.87
C ASN A 161 -1.09 7.99 -13.21
N SER A 162 -2.29 8.21 -12.68
CA SER A 162 -3.53 7.70 -13.27
C SER A 162 -3.63 8.11 -14.73
N ARG A 163 -4.40 7.37 -15.53
CA ARG A 163 -4.62 7.68 -16.95
C ARG A 163 -5.03 9.14 -17.18
N THR A 164 -6.08 9.59 -16.50
CA THR A 164 -6.63 10.94 -16.64
C THR A 164 -5.64 12.01 -16.18
N GLY A 165 -4.85 11.70 -15.15
CA GLY A 165 -3.79 12.59 -14.70
C GLY A 165 -2.61 12.62 -15.67
N CYS A 166 -2.28 11.52 -16.35
CA CYS A 166 -1.31 11.53 -17.45
C CYS A 166 -1.79 12.41 -18.59
N GLU A 167 -3.01 12.21 -19.09
CA GLU A 167 -3.57 13.01 -20.19
C GLU A 167 -3.61 14.52 -19.86
N ARG A 168 -3.98 14.90 -18.64
CA ARG A 168 -3.91 16.30 -18.18
C ARG A 168 -2.50 16.83 -18.04
N ASN A 169 -1.59 16.01 -17.51
CA ASN A 169 -0.21 16.41 -17.33
C ASN A 169 0.54 16.47 -18.65
N LEU A 170 0.21 15.62 -19.63
CA LEU A 170 0.84 15.60 -20.96
C LEU A 170 0.83 16.98 -21.61
N ASP A 171 -0.27 17.72 -21.48
CA ASP A 171 -0.35 19.11 -21.96
C ASP A 171 0.70 20.01 -21.32
N TRP A 172 0.88 19.94 -20.00
CA TRP A 172 1.88 20.72 -19.29
C TRP A 172 3.30 20.28 -19.67
N TYR A 173 3.56 18.97 -19.63
CA TYR A 173 4.86 18.39 -19.94
C TYR A 173 5.30 18.69 -21.38
N MET A 174 4.42 18.50 -22.36
CA MET A 174 4.78 18.66 -23.77
C MET A 174 4.83 20.13 -24.21
N LYS A 175 4.02 21.02 -23.60
CA LYS A 175 4.16 22.47 -23.81
C LYS A 175 5.48 23.00 -23.28
N SER A 176 5.97 22.46 -22.16
CA SER A 176 7.26 22.83 -21.60
C SER A 176 8.44 22.21 -22.36
N TYR A 177 8.23 21.12 -23.12
CA TYR A 177 9.29 20.41 -23.83
C TYR A 177 8.80 19.94 -25.21
N SER A 178 8.89 20.83 -26.20
CA SER A 178 8.35 20.68 -27.56
C SER A 178 8.89 19.51 -28.40
N ASN A 179 9.84 18.71 -27.89
CA ASN A 179 10.56 17.69 -28.66
C ASN A 179 10.56 16.28 -28.02
N ILE A 180 9.82 16.04 -26.94
CA ILE A 180 9.85 14.73 -26.28
C ILE A 180 8.84 13.79 -26.95
N SER A 181 9.28 13.05 -27.97
CA SER A 181 8.58 11.84 -28.43
C SER A 181 8.83 10.70 -27.43
N GLY A 182 8.19 10.78 -26.26
CA GLY A 182 8.33 9.77 -25.21
C GLY A 182 7.53 8.51 -25.49
N LYS A 183 8.12 7.33 -25.21
CA LYS A 183 7.34 6.10 -25.05
C LYS A 183 6.70 6.12 -23.67
N TYR A 184 5.43 5.75 -23.61
CA TYR A 184 4.67 5.63 -22.38
C TYR A 184 4.30 4.18 -22.15
N PHE A 185 4.30 3.78 -20.89
CA PHE A 185 4.00 2.42 -20.49
C PHE A 185 2.80 2.44 -19.55
N SER A 186 1.79 1.63 -19.85
CA SER A 186 0.70 1.32 -18.93
C SER A 186 1.04 0.04 -18.20
N TYR A 187 1.08 0.12 -16.87
CA TYR A 187 1.34 -0.99 -15.99
C TYR A 187 0.15 -1.25 -15.09
N THR A 188 -0.11 -2.52 -14.80
CA THR A 188 -0.75 -2.92 -13.55
C THR A 188 0.34 -3.26 -12.52
N PRO A 189 0.01 -3.31 -11.23
CA PRO A 189 0.93 -3.79 -10.22
C PRO A 189 1.51 -5.17 -10.55
N LEU A 190 0.71 -6.05 -11.17
CA LEU A 190 1.15 -7.38 -11.57
C LEU A 190 2.16 -7.33 -12.71
N THR A 191 1.92 -6.51 -13.76
CA THR A 191 2.81 -6.44 -14.91
C THR A 191 4.17 -5.86 -14.52
N LEU A 192 4.21 -4.83 -13.66
CA LEU A 192 5.49 -4.27 -13.19
C LEU A 192 6.25 -5.25 -12.28
N ALA A 193 5.55 -5.96 -11.39
CA ALA A 193 6.18 -6.99 -10.56
C ALA A 193 6.73 -8.15 -11.42
N ALA A 194 6.01 -8.54 -12.48
CA ALA A 194 6.45 -9.57 -13.42
C ALA A 194 7.66 -9.12 -14.25
N GLU A 195 7.67 -7.87 -14.74
CA GLU A 195 8.80 -7.28 -15.47
C GLU A 195 10.07 -7.26 -14.62
N LYS A 196 9.96 -6.80 -13.36
CA LYS A 196 11.08 -6.75 -12.41
C LYS A 196 11.48 -8.12 -11.85
N GLY A 197 10.73 -9.18 -12.15
CA GLY A 197 11.01 -10.53 -11.66
C GLY A 197 10.68 -10.76 -10.18
N HIS A 198 9.85 -9.91 -9.56
CA HIS A 198 9.46 -9.98 -8.15
C HIS A 198 8.42 -11.07 -7.89
N GLN A 199 8.83 -12.34 -7.97
CA GLN A 199 7.93 -13.50 -7.93
C GLN A 199 7.06 -13.58 -6.66
N SER A 200 7.61 -13.25 -5.49
CA SER A 200 6.86 -13.31 -4.23
C SER A 200 5.74 -12.26 -4.18
N LEU A 201 5.99 -11.07 -4.73
CA LEU A 201 5.01 -10.00 -4.84
C LEU A 201 3.96 -10.30 -5.91
N ALA A 202 4.38 -10.81 -7.08
CA ALA A 202 3.46 -11.21 -8.15
C ALA A 202 2.47 -12.30 -7.67
N LYS A 203 2.96 -13.31 -6.92
CA LYS A 203 2.11 -14.33 -6.30
C LYS A 203 1.12 -13.72 -5.30
N LEU A 204 1.57 -12.77 -4.46
CA LEU A 204 0.67 -12.07 -3.54
C LEU A 204 -0.44 -11.31 -4.28
N ILE A 205 -0.08 -10.60 -5.36
CA ILE A 205 -1.06 -9.87 -6.19
C ILE A 205 -2.07 -10.84 -6.81
N LEU A 206 -1.61 -11.94 -7.41
CA LEU A 206 -2.48 -12.97 -7.98
C LEU A 206 -3.43 -13.57 -6.94
N ASN A 207 -2.94 -13.86 -5.73
CA ASN A 207 -3.80 -14.36 -4.65
C ASN A 207 -4.92 -13.36 -4.31
N HIS A 208 -4.59 -12.06 -4.21
CA HIS A 208 -5.59 -11.01 -4.01
C HIS A 208 -6.58 -10.89 -5.19
N LYS A 209 -6.14 -11.17 -6.41
CA LYS A 209 -6.99 -11.22 -7.60
C LYS A 209 -7.67 -12.58 -7.82
N LYS A 210 -7.56 -13.51 -6.87
CA LYS A 210 -8.10 -14.89 -7.00
C LYS A 210 -7.63 -15.60 -8.28
N GLY A 211 -6.40 -15.33 -8.70
CA GLY A 211 -5.80 -15.88 -9.92
C GLY A 211 -6.20 -15.18 -11.22
N GLU A 212 -7.08 -14.18 -11.19
CA GLU A 212 -7.48 -13.42 -12.38
C GLU A 212 -6.34 -12.51 -12.86
N HIS A 213 -5.91 -12.70 -14.11
CA HIS A 213 -4.82 -11.93 -14.72
C HIS A 213 -4.99 -11.66 -16.22
N SER A 214 -6.15 -11.99 -16.80
CA SER A 214 -6.41 -11.84 -18.24
C SER A 214 -6.34 -10.38 -18.73
N SER A 215 -6.57 -9.41 -17.84
CA SER A 215 -6.45 -7.99 -18.13
C SER A 215 -5.07 -7.40 -17.87
N ASP A 216 -4.15 -8.16 -17.25
CA ASP A 216 -2.81 -7.68 -16.92
C ASP A 216 -1.88 -7.81 -18.13
N GLN A 217 -1.61 -6.67 -18.76
CA GLN A 217 -0.70 -6.54 -19.89
C GLN A 217 0.13 -5.27 -19.76
N LEU A 218 1.43 -5.37 -20.01
CA LEU A 218 2.26 -4.21 -20.20
C LEU A 218 1.98 -3.66 -21.59
N GLN A 219 1.45 -2.45 -21.66
CA GLN A 219 1.16 -1.81 -22.94
C GLN A 219 2.08 -0.61 -23.16
N THR A 220 2.68 -0.54 -24.34
CA THR A 220 3.52 0.59 -24.76
C THR A 220 2.77 1.47 -25.73
N PHE A 221 2.78 2.79 -25.49
CA PHE A 221 2.10 3.80 -26.29
C PHE A 221 3.06 4.85 -26.79
N ASN A 222 2.75 5.37 -27.97
CA ASN A 222 3.16 6.70 -28.38
C ASN A 222 1.96 7.64 -28.26
N TYR A 223 2.24 8.84 -27.77
CA TYR A 223 1.28 9.94 -27.80
C TYR A 223 1.73 10.96 -28.85
N SER A 224 0.83 11.33 -29.75
CA SER A 224 1.05 12.41 -30.70
C SER A 224 -0.02 13.49 -30.54
N PRO A 225 0.34 14.78 -30.64
CA PRO A 225 -0.64 15.84 -30.60
C PRO A 225 -1.49 15.77 -31.88
N SER A 226 -2.78 16.00 -31.73
CA SER A 226 -3.71 16.21 -32.83
C SER A 226 -4.26 17.63 -32.75
N THR A 227 -4.15 18.36 -33.85
CA THR A 227 -4.67 19.72 -33.97
C THR A 227 -6.18 19.68 -34.12
N SER A 228 -6.91 19.71 -33.01
CA SER A 228 -8.30 20.22 -33.02
C SER A 228 -8.22 21.75 -33.07
N GLY A 229 -8.97 22.41 -33.95
CA GLY A 229 -8.91 23.86 -34.21
C GLY A 229 -9.30 24.79 -33.05
N GLY A 230 -8.67 24.64 -31.87
CA GLY A 230 -8.87 25.40 -30.64
C GLY A 230 -7.63 25.34 -29.73
N SER A 231 -7.72 25.89 -28.51
CA SER A 231 -6.60 25.99 -27.54
C SER A 231 -6.24 24.69 -26.81
N TYR A 232 -7.01 23.62 -27.02
CA TYR A 232 -6.81 22.32 -26.40
C TYR A 232 -6.09 21.38 -27.37
N THR A 233 -5.00 20.77 -26.89
CA THR A 233 -4.31 19.71 -27.64
C THR A 233 -5.01 18.39 -27.34
N ASN A 234 -5.66 17.81 -28.35
CA ASN A 234 -6.13 16.44 -28.23
C ASN A 234 -4.94 15.51 -28.45
N TRP A 235 -4.76 14.51 -27.59
CA TRP A 235 -3.65 13.57 -27.73
C TRP A 235 -4.13 12.26 -28.33
N ASN A 236 -3.57 11.90 -29.49
CA ASN A 236 -3.78 10.60 -30.11
C ASN A 236 -2.87 9.57 -29.45
N ARG A 237 -3.47 8.49 -28.95
CA ARG A 237 -2.76 7.34 -28.37
C ARG A 237 -2.65 6.25 -29.42
N VAL A 238 -1.41 5.86 -29.75
CA VAL A 238 -1.12 4.74 -30.64
C VAL A 238 -0.50 3.61 -29.82
N LEU A 239 -1.18 2.46 -29.75
CA LEU A 239 -0.65 1.24 -29.15
C LEU A 239 0.48 0.71 -30.03
N ILE A 240 1.69 0.60 -29.48
CA ILE A 240 2.87 0.07 -30.18
C ILE A 240 3.00 -1.42 -29.90
N LYS A 241 2.90 -1.81 -28.62
CA LYS A 241 3.19 -3.15 -28.15
C LYS A 241 2.29 -3.51 -26.98
N SER A 242 1.86 -4.77 -26.91
CA SER A 242 1.22 -5.34 -25.73
C SER A 242 1.89 -6.65 -25.34
N GLU A 243 2.25 -6.76 -24.07
CA GLU A 243 2.94 -7.91 -23.48
C GLU A 243 2.10 -8.45 -22.31
N PRO A 244 1.29 -9.50 -22.52
CA PRO A 244 0.43 -10.05 -21.48
C PRO A 244 1.25 -10.79 -20.41
N VAL A 245 0.72 -10.83 -19.18
CA VAL A 245 1.27 -11.66 -18.11
C VAL A 245 0.96 -13.13 -18.38
N SER A 246 1.95 -13.98 -18.16
CA SER A 246 1.83 -15.44 -18.20
C SER A 246 2.31 -16.08 -16.91
N ILE A 247 1.70 -17.21 -16.57
CA ILE A 247 2.08 -18.04 -15.43
C ILE A 247 2.52 -19.39 -15.98
N ASN A 248 3.83 -19.68 -15.92
CA ASN A 248 4.38 -20.97 -16.36
C ASN A 248 5.16 -21.60 -15.21
N GLN A 249 4.78 -22.81 -14.81
CA GLN A 249 5.38 -23.54 -13.68
C GLN A 249 5.45 -22.68 -12.39
N GLY A 250 4.40 -21.89 -12.13
CA GLY A 250 4.33 -21.01 -10.95
C GLY A 250 5.27 -19.79 -10.99
N LYS A 251 5.95 -19.53 -12.11
CA LYS A 251 6.69 -18.30 -12.39
C LYS A 251 5.81 -17.34 -13.19
N VAL A 252 5.70 -16.10 -12.72
CA VAL A 252 4.97 -15.01 -13.37
C VAL A 252 5.94 -14.22 -14.23
N LYS A 253 5.67 -14.10 -15.53
CA LYS A 253 6.52 -13.38 -16.50
C LYS A 253 5.68 -12.71 -17.58
N LEU A 254 6.19 -11.63 -18.16
CA LEU A 254 5.63 -11.04 -19.38
C LEU A 254 5.96 -11.91 -20.60
N ILE A 255 4.98 -12.13 -21.48
CA ILE A 255 5.20 -12.71 -22.80
C ILE A 255 5.70 -11.58 -23.71
N LYS A 256 6.97 -11.66 -24.10
CA LYS A 256 7.55 -10.74 -25.08
C LYS A 256 7.09 -11.16 -26.47
N THR A 257 6.22 -10.34 -27.05
CA THR A 257 5.82 -10.41 -28.46
C THR A 257 6.83 -9.75 -29.37
#